data_AF-A0A0G1J399-F1
#
_entry.id   AF-A0A0G1J399-F1
#
_cell.length_a   1.000
_cell.length_b   1.000
_cell.length_c   1.000
_cell.angle_alpha   90.00
_cell.angle_beta   90.00
_cell.angle_gamma   90.00
#
_symmetry.space_group_name_H-M   'P 1'
#
loop_
_entity.id
_entity.type
_entity.pdbx_description
1 polymer ?
#
loop_
_entity_poly.entity_id
_entity_poly.type
_entity_poly.pdbx_seq_one_letter_code
_entity_poly.pdbx_strand_id
1 'polypeptide(L)'
;MKKLIAIILVVILCIALIGFIKGARNSKSEELISPIPTPTALPKPDGDIKDQEYFTYRTGAIKELLGQFDSPLTEKSDTFVACADENNISPYLLVGISKVESTFGKNACEGNPFGWSSCRNHFPTFESACKAVSKGIATLPYYEKYRKSGETNDLGEIYCPPSSGCNTEHWIETVDSVIADLEERELVLALKELSTLTPQKKSIQELEINAEVLKSHAQKATGTTHEVIEILIRANERALQQTQHES
;
A
#
# COMPACT_ATOMS: atom_id res chain seq x y z
N MET A 1 22.43 48.80 56.58
CA MET A 1 23.02 48.35 55.29
C MET A 1 23.23 46.83 55.23
N LYS A 2 24.00 46.20 56.13
CA LYS A 2 24.25 44.74 56.10
C LYS A 2 22.98 43.86 56.12
N LYS A 3 21.96 44.24 56.90
CA LYS A 3 20.66 43.52 56.95
C LYS A 3 19.84 43.64 55.66
N LEU A 4 19.95 44.77 54.94
CA LEU A 4 19.25 44.99 53.68
C LEU A 4 19.89 44.18 52.55
N ILE A 5 21.22 44.09 52.54
CA ILE A 5 21.99 43.28 51.58
C ILE A 5 21.69 41.79 51.76
N ALA A 6 21.57 41.32 53.01
CA ALA A 6 21.24 39.92 53.30
C ALA A 6 19.84 39.53 52.78
N ILE A 7 18.84 40.42 52.90
CA ILE A 7 17.49 40.16 52.39
C ILE A 7 17.48 40.09 50.87
N ILE A 8 18.19 40.99 50.18
CA ILE A 8 18.28 41.00 48.72
C ILE A 8 18.94 39.72 48.20
N LEU A 9 20.02 39.25 48.86
CA LEU A 9 20.69 38.00 48.48
C LEU A 9 19.80 36.76 48.66
N VAL A 10 18.98 36.71 49.72
CA VAL A 10 18.02 35.61 49.92
C VAL A 10 16.93 35.62 48.86
N VAL A 11 16.42 36.80 48.48
CA VAL A 11 15.40 36.92 47.43
C VAL A 11 15.96 36.50 46.07
N ILE A 12 17.18 36.89 45.73
CA ILE A 12 17.85 36.45 44.48
C ILE A 12 18.07 34.94 44.47
N LEU A 13 18.49 34.36 45.59
CA LEU A 13 18.66 32.90 45.74
C LEU A 13 17.33 32.16 45.56
N CYS A 14 16.24 32.67 46.13
CA CYS A 14 14.90 32.09 45.97
C CYS A 14 14.39 32.17 44.52
N ILE A 15 14.63 33.29 43.82
CA ILE A 15 14.25 33.44 42.40
C ILE A 15 15.07 32.48 41.52
N ALA A 16 16.36 32.31 41.79
CA ALA A 16 17.21 31.35 41.08
C ALA A 16 16.77 29.89 41.29
N LEU A 17 16.36 29.52 42.51
CA LEU A 17 15.83 28.18 42.82
C LEU A 17 14.50 27.91 42.11
N ILE A 18 13.60 28.90 42.01
CA ILE A 18 12.33 28.77 41.27
C ILE A 18 12.58 28.62 39.75
N GLY A 19 13.60 29.31 39.21
CA GLY A 19 14.06 29.13 37.83
C GLY A 19 14.62 27.72 37.56
N PHE A 20 15.32 27.13 38.52
CA PHE A 20 15.87 25.78 38.42
C PHE A 20 14.78 24.69 38.43
N ILE A 21 13.71 24.87 39.22
CA ILE A 21 12.58 23.93 39.26
C ILE A 21 11.75 23.98 37.96
N LYS A 22 11.69 25.15 37.28
CA LYS A 22 11.08 25.26 35.94
C LYS A 22 11.99 24.80 34.80
N GLY A 23 13.31 24.85 34.98
CA GLY A 23 14.31 24.41 33.98
C GLY A 23 14.54 22.88 33.93
N ALA A 24 14.07 22.13 34.93
CA ALA A 24 14.22 20.68 35.01
C ALA A 24 13.00 19.87 34.50
N ARG A 25 12.14 20.49 33.68
CA ARG A 25 11.03 19.81 32.97
C ARG A 25 10.94 20.31 31.53
N ASN A 26 11.92 19.94 30.71
CA ASN A 26 11.74 19.67 29.28
C ASN A 26 13.03 19.07 28.71
N SER A 27 13.25 17.79 29.02
CA SER A 27 14.07 16.90 28.20
C SER A 27 13.27 15.63 27.94
N LYS A 28 12.30 15.72 27.02
CA LYS A 28 11.94 14.55 26.21
C LYS A 28 12.85 14.59 24.99
N SER A 29 14.10 14.18 25.17
CA SER A 29 14.90 13.64 24.07
C SER A 29 14.24 12.32 23.66
N GLU A 30 13.90 12.25 22.38
CA GLU A 30 13.84 11.05 21.53
C GLU A 30 13.39 9.76 22.21
N GLU A 31 12.10 9.48 22.12
CA GLU A 31 11.65 8.09 21.97
C GLU A 31 11.44 7.88 20.47
N LEU A 32 12.57 7.76 19.75
CA LEU A 32 12.57 7.20 18.41
C LEU A 32 12.01 5.77 18.52
N ILE A 33 11.06 5.50 17.66
CA ILE A 33 10.28 4.26 17.55
C ILE A 33 11.16 3.02 17.78
N SER A 34 10.75 2.23 18.77
CA SER A 34 10.80 0.76 18.96
C SER A 34 11.53 -0.08 17.89
N PRO A 35 12.18 -1.18 18.28
CA PRO A 35 13.27 -1.81 17.54
C PRO A 35 12.83 -2.22 16.13
N ILE A 36 13.74 -2.05 15.18
CA ILE A 36 13.67 -2.62 13.84
C ILE A 36 13.18 -4.06 13.99
N PRO A 37 11.98 -4.41 13.49
CA PRO A 37 11.58 -5.80 13.47
C PRO A 37 12.62 -6.53 12.61
N THR A 38 13.26 -7.54 13.22
CA THR A 38 13.98 -8.59 12.51
C THR A 38 13.15 -8.98 11.28
N PRO A 39 13.76 -9.29 10.12
CA PRO A 39 13.05 -9.83 8.96
C PRO A 39 12.42 -11.17 9.34
N THR A 40 11.27 -11.11 10.00
CA THR A 40 10.35 -12.21 10.14
C THR A 40 9.86 -12.46 8.73
N ALA A 41 10.10 -13.68 8.23
CA ALA A 41 9.52 -14.10 6.96
C ALA A 41 8.05 -13.67 6.95
N LEU A 42 7.68 -12.84 5.97
CA LEU A 42 6.33 -12.31 5.86
C LEU A 42 5.35 -13.49 5.99
N PRO A 43 4.35 -13.41 6.86
CA PRO A 43 3.33 -14.44 6.91
C PRO A 43 2.67 -14.46 5.53
N LYS A 44 2.83 -15.59 4.82
CA LYS A 44 1.88 -15.93 3.76
C LYS A 44 0.49 -15.90 4.39
N PRO A 45 -0.56 -15.44 3.68
CA PRO A 45 -1.91 -15.48 4.20
C PRO A 45 -2.20 -16.90 4.72
N ASP A 46 -2.41 -17.02 6.04
CA ASP A 46 -2.75 -18.27 6.76
C ASP A 46 -4.28 -18.49 6.76
N GLY A 47 -4.96 -17.92 5.77
CA GLY A 47 -6.41 -17.85 5.69
C GLY A 47 -6.84 -18.07 4.26
N ASP A 48 -7.91 -18.85 4.10
CA ASP A 48 -8.74 -19.12 2.91
C ASP A 48 -8.01 -19.23 1.55
N ILE A 49 -8.26 -20.32 0.80
CA ILE A 49 -7.73 -20.48 -0.58
C ILE A 49 -8.10 -19.28 -1.45
N LYS A 50 -9.23 -18.61 -1.16
CA LYS A 50 -9.61 -17.34 -1.81
C LYS A 50 -8.53 -16.28 -1.68
N ASP A 51 -8.10 -16.00 -0.46
CA ASP A 51 -7.10 -14.96 -0.18
C ASP A 51 -5.75 -15.29 -0.82
N GLN A 52 -5.39 -16.58 -0.88
CA GLN A 52 -4.17 -17.04 -1.51
C GLN A 52 -4.18 -16.91 -3.04
N GLU A 53 -5.31 -17.16 -3.70
CA GLU A 53 -5.44 -17.03 -5.15
C GLU A 53 -5.47 -15.54 -5.57
N TYR A 54 -6.23 -14.69 -4.86
CA TYR A 54 -6.16 -13.23 -5.05
C TYR A 54 -4.75 -12.68 -4.82
N PHE A 55 -4.04 -13.17 -3.80
CA PHE A 55 -2.65 -12.80 -3.57
C PHE A 55 -1.75 -13.16 -4.77
N THR A 56 -1.98 -14.33 -5.37
CA THR A 56 -1.19 -14.85 -6.49
C THR A 56 -1.37 -14.01 -7.76
N TYR A 57 -2.61 -13.70 -8.16
CA TYR A 57 -2.85 -12.91 -9.37
C TYR A 57 -2.35 -11.46 -9.23
N ARG A 58 -2.61 -10.81 -8.09
CA ARG A 58 -2.11 -9.45 -7.82
C ARG A 58 -0.58 -9.42 -7.83
N THR A 59 0.07 -10.39 -7.20
CA THR A 59 1.54 -10.52 -7.23
C THR A 59 2.06 -10.74 -8.65
N GLY A 60 1.40 -11.59 -9.43
CA GLY A 60 1.76 -11.86 -10.82
C GLY A 60 1.65 -10.62 -11.71
N ALA A 61 0.55 -9.88 -11.61
CA ALA A 61 0.31 -8.65 -12.37
C ALA A 61 1.38 -7.59 -12.06
N ILE A 62 1.68 -7.38 -10.77
CA ILE A 62 2.73 -6.45 -10.33
C ILE A 62 4.09 -6.90 -10.84
N LYS A 63 4.42 -8.19 -10.73
CA LYS A 63 5.71 -8.73 -11.18
C LYS A 63 5.90 -8.55 -12.68
N GLU A 64 4.86 -8.81 -13.47
CA GLU A 64 4.90 -8.63 -14.91
C GLU A 64 5.14 -7.16 -15.28
N LEU A 65 4.36 -6.24 -14.71
CA LEU A 65 4.52 -4.81 -14.98
C LEU A 65 5.92 -4.33 -14.59
N LEU A 66 6.36 -4.60 -13.36
CA LEU A 66 7.67 -4.16 -12.87
C LEU A 66 8.82 -4.74 -13.70
N GLY A 67 8.69 -5.99 -14.15
CA GLY A 67 9.66 -6.65 -15.02
C GLY A 67 9.78 -5.99 -16.39
N GLN A 68 8.67 -5.54 -16.99
CA GLN A 68 8.70 -4.81 -18.28
C GLN A 68 9.50 -3.51 -18.20
N PHE A 69 9.60 -2.93 -17.00
CA PHE A 69 10.38 -1.73 -16.75
C PHE A 69 11.75 -2.04 -16.17
N ASP A 70 12.25 -3.27 -16.10
CA ASP A 70 13.52 -3.60 -15.42
C ASP A 70 13.61 -2.99 -14.01
N SER A 71 12.50 -3.04 -13.27
CA SER A 71 12.43 -2.44 -11.94
C SER A 71 13.25 -3.25 -10.92
N PRO A 72 14.02 -2.62 -10.02
CA PRO A 72 14.65 -3.31 -8.90
C PRO A 72 13.62 -3.87 -7.89
N LEU A 73 12.35 -3.48 -8.00
CA LEU A 73 11.26 -3.94 -7.14
C LEU A 73 10.54 -5.17 -7.70
N THR A 74 10.92 -5.69 -8.87
CA THR A 74 10.25 -6.84 -9.53
C THR A 74 10.14 -8.05 -8.60
N GLU A 75 11.22 -8.41 -7.91
CA GLU A 75 11.23 -9.52 -6.94
C GLU A 75 10.67 -9.14 -5.56
N LYS A 76 10.02 -7.97 -5.45
CA LYS A 76 9.32 -7.46 -4.27
C LYS A 76 7.82 -7.30 -4.49
N SER A 77 7.29 -7.89 -5.56
CA SER A 77 5.87 -7.81 -5.92
C SER A 77 4.94 -8.35 -4.82
N ASP A 78 5.36 -9.43 -4.15
CA ASP A 78 4.66 -10.01 -3.01
C ASP A 78 4.58 -9.05 -1.81
N THR A 79 5.64 -8.26 -1.62
CA THR A 79 5.75 -7.29 -0.53
C THR A 79 4.75 -6.14 -0.72
N PHE A 80 4.53 -5.69 -1.97
CA PHE A 80 3.46 -4.72 -2.26
C PHE A 80 2.09 -5.22 -1.82
N VAL A 81 1.75 -6.48 -2.17
CA VAL A 81 0.48 -7.10 -1.81
C VAL A 81 0.36 -7.25 -0.29
N ALA A 82 1.38 -7.78 0.37
CA ALA A 82 1.38 -7.99 1.82
C ALA A 82 1.20 -6.68 2.61
N CYS A 83 1.96 -5.62 2.31
CA CYS A 83 1.82 -4.35 3.02
C CYS A 83 0.43 -3.71 2.83
N ALA A 84 -0.14 -3.89 1.64
CA ALA A 84 -1.42 -3.32 1.27
C ALA A 84 -2.57 -4.06 1.97
N ASP A 85 -2.54 -5.40 1.95
CA ASP A 85 -3.51 -6.27 2.61
C ASP A 85 -3.50 -6.06 4.13
N GLU A 86 -2.32 -5.96 4.75
CA GLU A 86 -2.16 -5.63 6.18
C GLU A 86 -2.85 -4.32 6.58
N ASN A 87 -3.07 -3.40 5.64
CA ASN A 87 -3.60 -2.06 5.89
C ASN A 87 -4.91 -1.77 5.14
N ASN A 88 -5.51 -2.79 4.52
CA ASN A 88 -6.75 -2.70 3.73
C ASN A 88 -6.73 -1.55 2.69
N ILE A 89 -5.64 -1.45 1.93
CA ILE A 89 -5.52 -0.55 0.76
C ILE A 89 -5.21 -1.36 -0.50
N SER A 90 -5.39 -0.76 -1.68
CA SER A 90 -5.00 -1.43 -2.93
C SER A 90 -3.47 -1.53 -3.06
N PRO A 91 -2.91 -2.71 -3.39
CA PRO A 91 -1.48 -2.80 -3.69
C PRO A 91 -1.10 -2.06 -4.97
N TYR A 92 -2.03 -1.89 -5.91
CA TYR A 92 -1.79 -1.19 -7.17
C TYR A 92 -1.60 0.30 -6.96
N LEU A 93 -2.23 0.86 -5.93
CA LEU A 93 -1.96 2.22 -5.48
C LEU A 93 -0.48 2.40 -5.12
N LEU A 94 0.08 1.49 -4.31
CA LEU A 94 1.48 1.56 -3.89
C LEU A 94 2.43 1.46 -5.11
N VAL A 95 2.10 0.58 -6.07
CA VAL A 95 2.88 0.45 -7.31
C VAL A 95 2.80 1.72 -8.15
N GLY A 96 1.60 2.30 -8.31
CA GLY A 96 1.39 3.59 -8.98
C GLY A 96 2.17 4.73 -8.34
N ILE A 97 2.14 4.86 -7.01
CA ILE A 97 2.96 5.85 -6.29
C ILE A 97 4.44 5.63 -6.62
N SER A 98 4.93 4.38 -6.56
CA SER A 98 6.34 4.10 -6.85
C SER A 98 6.74 4.43 -8.31
N LYS A 99 5.81 4.37 -9.26
CA LYS A 99 6.04 4.79 -10.65
C LYS A 99 6.41 6.26 -10.70
N VAL A 100 5.57 7.11 -10.11
CA VAL A 100 5.72 8.56 -10.17
C VAL A 100 6.96 8.99 -9.38
N GLU A 101 7.11 8.45 -8.17
CA GLU A 101 8.08 8.95 -7.19
C GLU A 101 9.51 8.46 -7.45
N SER A 102 9.67 7.33 -8.13
CA SER A 102 11.00 6.74 -8.33
C SER A 102 11.16 5.92 -9.61
N THR A 103 10.21 6.01 -10.55
CA THR A 103 10.22 5.16 -11.75
C THR A 103 10.30 3.67 -11.38
N PHE A 104 9.39 3.24 -10.51
CA PHE A 104 9.35 1.89 -9.95
C PHE A 104 10.64 1.53 -9.19
N GLY A 105 11.14 2.44 -8.36
CA GLY A 105 12.31 2.22 -7.51
C GLY A 105 13.67 2.45 -8.18
N LYS A 106 13.74 2.72 -9.48
CA LYS A 106 15.01 3.00 -10.19
C LYS A 106 15.71 4.26 -9.66
N ASN A 107 14.94 5.27 -9.30
CA ASN A 107 15.38 6.55 -8.79
C ASN A 107 15.02 6.73 -7.32
N ALA A 108 14.94 5.63 -6.56
CA ALA A 108 14.56 5.67 -5.15
C ALA A 108 15.59 6.45 -4.33
N CYS A 109 15.11 7.35 -3.47
CA CYS A 109 15.94 8.09 -2.53
C CYS A 109 16.18 7.25 -1.27
N GLU A 110 17.39 6.75 -1.08
CA GLU A 110 17.82 6.09 0.16
C GLU A 110 16.83 5.02 0.69
N GLY A 111 16.42 4.13 -0.22
CA GLY A 111 15.48 3.04 0.08
C GLY A 111 14.01 3.45 0.12
N ASN A 112 13.67 4.70 -0.23
CA ASN A 112 12.31 5.23 -0.30
C ASN A 112 11.85 5.36 -1.77
N PRO A 113 11.24 4.32 -2.36
CA PRO A 113 10.72 4.41 -3.73
C PRO A 113 9.41 5.18 -3.83
N PHE A 114 8.84 5.62 -2.70
CA PHE A 114 7.55 6.28 -2.64
C PHE A 114 7.66 7.79 -2.43
N GLY A 115 8.87 8.35 -2.39
CA GLY A 115 9.05 9.80 -2.13
C GLY A 115 8.52 10.24 -0.76
N TRP A 116 8.20 9.30 0.13
CA TRP A 116 7.47 9.56 1.37
C TRP A 116 8.19 10.56 2.26
N SER A 117 7.46 11.53 2.81
CA SER A 117 8.04 12.66 3.56
C SER A 117 9.08 13.45 2.76
N SER A 118 8.88 13.59 1.44
CA SER A 118 9.80 14.25 0.52
C SER A 118 11.23 13.70 0.64
N CYS A 119 11.36 12.37 0.67
CA CYS A 119 12.62 11.65 0.83
C CYS A 119 13.40 11.91 2.13
N ARG A 120 12.83 12.60 3.13
CA ARG A 120 13.52 12.87 4.41
C ARG A 120 13.61 11.64 5.32
N ASN A 121 12.76 10.64 5.05
CA ASN A 121 12.78 9.37 5.76
C ASN A 121 13.60 8.36 4.95
N HIS A 122 14.66 7.86 5.58
CA HIS A 122 15.52 6.81 5.06
C HIS A 122 14.98 5.46 5.50
N PHE A 123 14.86 4.54 4.56
CA PHE A 123 14.36 3.21 4.84
C PHE A 123 15.45 2.17 4.60
N PRO A 124 15.78 1.32 5.60
CA PRO A 124 16.82 0.30 5.44
C PRO A 124 16.41 -0.78 4.42
N THR A 125 15.11 -0.98 4.21
CA THR A 125 14.58 -1.98 3.27
C THR A 125 13.33 -1.46 2.56
N PHE A 126 13.07 -1.99 1.36
CA PHE A 126 11.81 -1.74 0.65
C PHE A 126 10.58 -2.09 1.51
N GLU A 127 10.63 -3.22 2.23
CA GLU A 127 9.54 -3.65 3.11
C GLU A 127 9.23 -2.61 4.20
N SER A 128 10.27 -2.02 4.81
CA SER A 128 10.08 -0.97 5.82
C SER A 128 9.46 0.31 5.24
N ALA A 129 9.83 0.68 4.00
CA ALA A 129 9.21 1.80 3.29
C ALA A 129 7.74 1.50 2.97
N CYS A 130 7.49 0.32 2.42
CA CYS A 130 6.17 -0.17 2.01
C CYS A 130 5.19 -0.18 3.18
N LYS A 131 5.60 -0.76 4.33
CA LYS A 131 4.80 -0.77 5.57
C LYS A 131 4.54 0.63 6.13
N ALA A 132 5.53 1.52 6.08
CA ALA A 132 5.37 2.88 6.58
C ALA A 132 4.36 3.68 5.75
N VAL A 133 4.44 3.58 4.41
CA VAL A 133 3.56 4.29 3.49
C VAL A 133 2.14 3.72 3.54
N SER A 134 1.98 2.40 3.47
CA SER A 134 0.66 1.76 3.51
C SER A 134 -0.08 2.09 4.82
N LYS A 135 0.61 1.97 5.95
CA LYS A 135 0.08 2.36 7.27
C LYS A 135 -0.23 3.85 7.35
N GLY A 136 0.62 4.69 6.78
CA GLY A 136 0.42 6.14 6.74
C GLY A 136 -0.88 6.51 6.04
N ILE A 137 -1.10 5.98 4.83
CA ILE A 137 -2.32 6.18 4.05
C ILE A 137 -3.55 5.67 4.84
N ALA A 138 -3.45 4.48 5.44
CA ALA A 138 -4.54 3.86 6.17
C ALA A 138 -4.91 4.55 7.49
N THR A 139 -3.97 5.25 8.14
CA THR A 139 -4.18 5.71 9.53
C THR A 139 -4.08 7.22 9.74
N LEU A 140 -3.35 7.96 8.89
CA LEU A 140 -3.11 9.37 9.15
C LEU A 140 -4.37 10.20 8.90
N PRO A 141 -4.72 11.17 9.78
CA PRO A 141 -5.98 11.90 9.69
C PRO A 141 -6.17 12.66 8.38
N TYR A 142 -5.08 13.19 7.80
CA TYR A 142 -5.19 13.97 6.58
C TYR A 142 -5.63 13.14 5.37
N TYR A 143 -5.40 11.81 5.34
CA TYR A 143 -5.93 10.93 4.29
C TYR A 143 -7.37 10.45 4.52
N GLU A 144 -8.10 11.00 5.49
CA GLU A 144 -9.49 10.60 5.76
C GLU A 144 -10.41 10.78 4.55
N LYS A 145 -10.22 11.85 3.77
CA LYS A 145 -11.01 12.11 2.55
C LYS A 145 -10.84 10.96 1.55
N TYR A 146 -9.59 10.62 1.23
CA TYR A 146 -9.24 9.47 0.39
C TYR A 146 -9.82 8.16 0.90
N ARG A 147 -9.71 7.86 2.20
CA ARG A 147 -10.26 6.60 2.75
C ARG A 147 -11.78 6.49 2.64
N LYS A 148 -12.49 7.63 2.58
CA LYS A 148 -13.95 7.65 2.42
C LYS A 148 -14.38 7.54 0.96
N SER A 149 -13.65 8.15 0.06
CA SER A 149 -14.00 8.20 -1.37
C SER A 149 -13.41 7.05 -2.17
N GLY A 150 -12.19 6.62 -1.84
CA GLY A 150 -11.37 5.71 -2.64
C GLY A 150 -10.71 6.38 -3.85
N GLU A 151 -10.91 7.69 -4.06
CA GLU A 151 -10.52 8.40 -5.27
C GLU A 151 -9.08 8.89 -5.21
N THR A 152 -8.27 8.55 -6.22
CA THR A 152 -6.85 8.97 -6.30
C THR A 152 -6.68 10.49 -6.25
N ASN A 153 -7.67 11.27 -6.71
CA ASN A 153 -7.66 12.72 -6.58
C ASN A 153 -7.51 13.19 -5.13
N ASP A 154 -8.26 12.58 -4.20
CA ASP A 154 -8.23 12.97 -2.79
C ASP A 154 -6.90 12.60 -2.12
N LEU A 155 -6.22 11.57 -2.63
CA LEU A 155 -4.87 11.23 -2.20
C LEU A 155 -3.84 12.21 -2.78
N GLY A 156 -3.91 12.47 -4.09
CA GLY A 156 -2.98 13.30 -4.84
C GLY A 156 -2.93 14.74 -4.34
N GLU A 157 -4.10 15.32 -3.97
CA GLU A 157 -4.22 16.65 -3.35
C GLU A 157 -3.34 16.82 -2.10
N ILE A 158 -3.03 15.72 -1.40
CA ILE A 158 -2.24 15.72 -0.16
C ILE A 158 -0.82 15.19 -0.39
N TYR A 159 -0.68 14.14 -1.20
CA TYR A 159 0.61 13.47 -1.44
C TYR A 159 1.53 14.30 -2.34
N CYS A 160 0.95 14.91 -3.38
CA CYS A 160 1.64 15.71 -4.40
C CYS A 160 0.90 17.05 -4.57
N PRO A 161 0.85 17.92 -3.54
CA PRO A 161 0.11 19.18 -3.62
C PRO A 161 0.83 20.18 -4.54
N PRO A 162 0.13 21.05 -5.29
CA PRO A 162 0.78 22.06 -6.13
C PRO A 162 1.66 23.02 -5.33
N SER A 163 1.34 23.22 -4.04
CA SER A 163 2.12 24.06 -3.12
C SER A 163 3.53 23.54 -2.82
N SER A 164 3.82 22.26 -3.11
CA SER A 164 5.19 21.70 -3.03
C SER A 164 5.94 21.78 -4.36
N GLY A 165 5.35 22.36 -5.40
CA GLY A 165 5.88 22.38 -6.77
C GLY A 165 5.57 21.09 -7.55
N CYS A 166 4.73 20.22 -7.01
CA CYS A 166 4.32 18.98 -7.66
C CYS A 166 3.21 19.23 -8.71
N ASN A 167 3.23 18.48 -9.81
CA ASN A 167 2.13 18.48 -10.77
C ASN A 167 1.10 17.42 -10.36
N THR A 168 0.09 17.84 -9.58
CA THR A 168 -0.93 16.94 -9.01
C THR A 168 -1.73 16.19 -10.06
N GLU A 169 -2.12 16.86 -11.15
CA GLU A 169 -2.90 16.26 -12.24
C GLU A 169 -2.11 15.11 -12.87
N HIS A 170 -0.85 15.38 -13.27
CA HIS A 170 0.01 14.35 -13.85
C HIS A 170 0.30 13.19 -12.89
N TRP A 171 0.43 13.48 -11.59
CA TRP A 171 0.61 12.45 -10.57
C TRP A 171 -0.60 11.53 -10.50
N ILE A 172 -1.82 12.09 -10.44
CA ILE A 172 -3.08 11.33 -10.40
C ILE A 172 -3.22 10.49 -11.66
N GLU A 173 -3.06 11.09 -12.85
CA GLU A 173 -3.17 10.39 -14.13
C GLU A 173 -2.22 9.20 -14.22
N THR A 174 -0.99 9.37 -13.75
CA THR A 174 0.02 8.30 -13.78
C THR A 174 -0.33 7.18 -12.80
N VAL A 175 -0.79 7.52 -11.59
CA VAL A 175 -1.20 6.52 -10.60
C VAL A 175 -2.41 5.73 -11.11
N ASP A 176 -3.44 6.42 -11.62
CA ASP A 176 -4.65 5.78 -12.16
C ASP A 176 -4.34 4.92 -13.38
N SER A 177 -3.45 5.38 -14.27
CA SER A 177 -3.00 4.57 -15.41
C SER A 177 -2.32 3.28 -14.98
N VAL A 178 -1.51 3.31 -13.91
CA VAL A 178 -0.85 2.11 -13.38
C VAL A 178 -1.85 1.19 -12.71
N ILE A 179 -2.83 1.74 -11.98
CA ILE A 179 -3.90 0.94 -11.36
C ILE A 179 -4.68 0.21 -12.45
N ALA A 180 -5.11 0.90 -13.51
CA ALA A 180 -5.86 0.30 -14.60
C ALA A 180 -5.07 -0.81 -15.33
N ASP A 181 -3.78 -0.59 -15.62
CA ASP A 181 -2.91 -1.60 -16.25
C ASP A 181 -2.77 -2.85 -15.37
N LEU A 182 -2.64 -2.68 -14.04
CA LEU A 182 -2.53 -3.79 -13.11
C LEU A 182 -3.85 -4.56 -12.94
N GLU A 183 -4.98 -3.88 -12.89
CA GLU A 183 -6.31 -4.52 -12.88
C GLU A 183 -6.53 -5.32 -14.18
N GLU A 184 -6.15 -4.79 -15.34
CA GLU A 184 -6.24 -5.51 -16.61
C GLU A 184 -5.34 -6.76 -16.62
N ARG A 185 -4.11 -6.66 -16.12
CA ARG A 185 -3.21 -7.82 -16.02
C ARG A 185 -3.70 -8.88 -15.06
N GLU A 186 -4.22 -8.48 -13.91
CA GLU A 186 -4.82 -9.39 -12.95
C GLU A 186 -5.97 -10.17 -13.61
N LEU A 187 -6.84 -9.46 -14.32
CA LEU A 187 -7.91 -10.08 -15.10
C LEU A 187 -7.34 -11.09 -16.09
N VAL A 188 -6.38 -10.70 -16.93
CA VAL A 188 -5.78 -11.59 -17.94
C VAL A 188 -5.17 -12.84 -17.30
N LEU A 189 -4.51 -12.72 -16.15
CA LEU A 189 -3.95 -13.86 -15.43
C LEU A 189 -5.06 -14.80 -14.93
N ALA A 190 -6.12 -14.27 -14.34
CA ALA A 190 -7.29 -15.05 -13.93
C ALA A 190 -7.97 -15.71 -15.15
N LEU A 191 -8.10 -15.00 -16.27
CA LEU A 191 -8.67 -15.53 -17.51
C LEU A 191 -7.81 -16.64 -18.11
N LYS A 192 -6.48 -16.52 -18.06
CA LYS A 192 -5.57 -17.55 -18.56
C LYS A 192 -5.71 -18.82 -17.74
N GLU A 193 -5.80 -18.69 -16.42
CA GLU A 193 -6.00 -19.80 -15.49
C GLU A 193 -7.40 -20.43 -15.61
N LEU A 194 -8.39 -19.68 -16.09
CA LEU A 194 -9.68 -20.20 -16.53
C LEU A 194 -9.60 -20.89 -17.89
N SER A 195 -8.80 -20.37 -18.83
CA SER A 195 -8.70 -20.95 -20.19
C SER A 195 -8.01 -22.31 -20.24
N THR A 196 -7.21 -22.63 -19.22
CA THR A 196 -6.62 -23.96 -19.01
C THR A 196 -7.66 -24.98 -18.51
N LEU A 197 -8.92 -24.58 -18.28
CA LEU A 197 -10.03 -25.46 -17.95
C LEU A 197 -10.51 -26.27 -19.17
N THR A 198 -9.71 -27.24 -19.58
CA THR A 198 -10.15 -28.56 -20.13
C THR A 198 -8.91 -29.47 -20.31
N PRO A 199 -8.85 -30.71 -19.77
CA PRO A 199 -9.63 -31.39 -18.75
C PRO A 199 -8.75 -31.75 -17.54
N GLN A 200 -8.46 -30.81 -16.65
CA GLN A 200 -8.15 -31.14 -15.26
C GLN A 200 -9.26 -30.61 -14.38
N LYS A 201 -9.76 -31.48 -13.49
CA LYS A 201 -10.86 -31.20 -12.58
C LYS A 201 -10.34 -30.25 -11.49
N LYS A 202 -10.69 -28.96 -11.60
CA LYS A 202 -10.46 -28.00 -10.50
C LYS A 202 -11.40 -28.31 -9.34
N SER A 203 -10.96 -27.94 -8.15
CA SER A 203 -11.78 -27.97 -6.94
C SER A 203 -12.94 -26.97 -7.05
N ILE A 204 -14.00 -27.23 -6.29
CA ILE A 204 -15.15 -26.31 -6.14
C ILE A 204 -14.68 -24.90 -5.73
N GLN A 205 -13.67 -24.81 -4.88
CA GLN A 205 -13.18 -23.55 -4.33
C GLN A 205 -12.47 -22.68 -5.37
N GLU A 206 -11.62 -23.26 -6.22
CA GLU A 206 -10.97 -22.54 -7.33
C GLU A 206 -12.02 -21.99 -8.31
N LEU A 207 -13.07 -22.74 -8.59
CA LEU A 207 -14.15 -22.28 -9.46
C LEU A 207 -14.93 -21.13 -8.82
N GLU A 208 -15.21 -21.17 -7.52
CA GLU A 208 -15.88 -20.05 -6.83
C GLU A 208 -15.05 -18.76 -6.86
N ILE A 209 -13.73 -18.84 -6.68
CA ILE A 209 -12.82 -17.69 -6.72
C ILE A 209 -12.81 -17.05 -8.09
N ASN A 210 -12.65 -17.86 -9.14
CA ASN A 210 -12.67 -17.37 -10.50
C ASN A 210 -13.97 -16.65 -10.84
N ALA A 211 -15.12 -17.13 -10.35
CA ALA A 211 -16.41 -16.45 -10.55
C ALA A 211 -16.43 -15.06 -9.89
N GLU A 212 -15.85 -14.94 -8.70
CA GLU A 212 -15.83 -13.70 -7.92
C GLU A 212 -14.90 -12.66 -8.54
N VAL A 213 -13.69 -13.07 -8.95
CA VAL A 213 -12.74 -12.24 -9.70
C VAL A 213 -13.42 -11.71 -10.96
N LEU A 214 -14.02 -12.58 -11.76
CA LEU A 214 -14.70 -12.18 -12.99
C LEU A 214 -15.86 -11.21 -12.72
N LYS A 215 -16.69 -11.47 -11.70
CA LYS A 215 -17.81 -10.58 -11.34
C LYS A 215 -17.34 -9.19 -10.91
N SER A 216 -16.26 -9.12 -10.13
CA SER A 216 -15.63 -7.85 -9.75
C SER A 216 -15.18 -7.05 -10.98
N HIS A 217 -14.56 -7.73 -11.95
CA HIS A 217 -14.15 -7.09 -13.20
C HIS A 217 -15.34 -6.72 -14.10
N ALA A 218 -16.39 -7.54 -14.13
CA ALA A 218 -17.60 -7.28 -14.90
C ALA A 218 -18.27 -5.95 -14.49
N GLN A 219 -18.25 -5.61 -13.20
CA GLN A 219 -18.82 -4.37 -12.67
C GLN A 219 -18.11 -3.11 -13.18
N LYS A 220 -16.83 -3.22 -13.52
CA LYS A 220 -15.99 -2.11 -14.01
C LYS A 220 -15.84 -2.11 -15.54
N ALA A 221 -16.04 -3.26 -16.17
CA ALA A 221 -15.88 -3.43 -17.61
C ALA A 221 -17.09 -2.87 -18.40
N THR A 222 -16.82 -2.40 -19.61
CA THR A 222 -17.86 -1.97 -20.56
C THR A 222 -17.62 -2.57 -21.95
N GLY A 223 -18.65 -2.54 -22.80
CA GLY A 223 -18.57 -3.02 -24.18
C GLY A 223 -18.17 -4.50 -24.29
N THR A 224 -17.33 -4.81 -25.27
CA THR A 224 -16.92 -6.19 -25.58
C THR A 224 -16.18 -6.88 -24.43
N THR A 225 -15.41 -6.14 -23.62
CA THR A 225 -14.73 -6.70 -22.45
C THR A 225 -15.74 -7.23 -21.43
N HIS A 226 -16.81 -6.48 -21.17
CA HIS A 226 -17.89 -6.92 -20.29
C HIS A 226 -18.57 -8.19 -20.83
N GLU A 227 -18.87 -8.24 -22.13
CA GLU A 227 -19.47 -9.41 -22.76
C GLU A 227 -18.60 -10.67 -22.65
N VAL A 228 -17.29 -10.53 -22.84
CA VAL A 228 -16.34 -11.64 -22.69
C VAL A 228 -16.27 -12.14 -21.25
N ILE A 229 -16.23 -11.22 -20.28
CA ILE A 229 -16.24 -11.57 -18.84
C ILE A 229 -17.53 -12.33 -18.49
N GLU A 230 -18.70 -11.88 -18.96
CA GLU A 230 -19.98 -12.55 -18.73
C GLU A 230 -20.07 -13.94 -19.38
N ILE A 231 -19.40 -14.17 -20.51
CA ILE A 231 -19.27 -15.51 -21.09
C ILE A 231 -18.43 -16.41 -20.17
N LEU A 232 -17.33 -15.89 -19.64
CA LEU A 232 -16.42 -16.63 -18.77
C LEU A 232 -17.06 -16.94 -17.41
N ILE A 233 -17.83 -16.01 -16.83
CA ILE A 233 -18.62 -16.25 -15.62
C ILE A 233 -19.54 -17.45 -15.83
N ARG A 234 -20.30 -17.44 -16.93
CA ARG A 234 -21.23 -18.53 -17.25
C ARG A 234 -20.52 -19.86 -17.50
N ALA A 235 -19.36 -19.86 -18.16
CA ALA A 235 -18.57 -21.07 -18.37
C ALA A 235 -18.08 -21.66 -17.03
N ASN A 236 -17.60 -20.80 -16.14
CA ASN A 236 -17.08 -21.18 -14.85
C ASN A 236 -18.20 -21.65 -13.89
N GLU A 237 -19.36 -20.99 -13.88
CA GLU A 237 -20.54 -21.43 -13.12
C GLU A 237 -21.06 -22.80 -13.58
N ARG A 238 -20.99 -23.10 -14.89
CA ARG A 238 -21.33 -24.44 -15.42
C ARG A 238 -20.34 -25.50 -14.94
N ALA A 239 -19.04 -25.20 -14.94
CA ALA A 239 -18.02 -26.12 -14.43
C ALA A 239 -18.20 -26.38 -12.93
N LEU A 240 -18.59 -25.35 -12.16
CA LEU A 240 -18.89 -25.46 -10.74
C LEU A 240 -20.08 -26.40 -10.50
N GLN A 241 -21.18 -26.22 -11.23
CA GLN A 241 -22.36 -27.09 -11.16
C GLN A 241 -22.01 -28.55 -11.50
N GLN A 242 -21.25 -28.78 -12.57
CA GLN A 242 -20.82 -30.13 -12.96
C GLN A 242 -20.00 -30.80 -11.85
N THR A 243 -19.06 -30.07 -11.25
CA THR A 243 -18.19 -30.59 -10.18
C THR A 243 -18.98 -30.92 -8.92
N GLN A 244 -19.97 -30.10 -8.56
CA GLN A 244 -20.87 -30.35 -7.43
C GLN A 244 -21.76 -31.59 -7.62
N HIS A 245 -22.16 -31.90 -8.86
CA HIS A 245 -22.95 -33.10 -9.17
C HIS A 245 -22.13 -34.39 -9.18
N GLU A 246 -20.81 -34.31 -9.37
CA GLU A 246 -19.90 -35.46 -9.38
C GLU A 246 -19.25 -35.78 -8.02
N SER A 247 -19.52 -34.96 -7.00
CA SER A 247 -18.99 -35.08 -5.63
C SER A 247 -20.00 -35.72 -4.70
#